data_AF-A0A0L0SZM8-F1
#
_entry.id   AF-A0A0L0SZM8-F1
#
_cell.length_a   1.000
_cell.length_b   1.000
_cell.length_c   1.000
_cell.angle_alpha   90.00
_cell.angle_beta   90.00
_cell.angle_gamma   90.00
#
_symmetry.space_group_name_H-M   'P 1'
#
loop_
_entity.id
_entity.type
_entity.pdbx_description
1 polymer ?
#
loop_
_entity_poly.entity_id
_entity_poly.type
_entity_poly.pdbx_seq_one_letter_code
_entity_poly.pdbx_strand_id
1 'polypeptide(L)' 'MIESAAIRDMTEASAYPGKDFVVPKLYVKIHYCISCAIHAHIVRVRSVEGRRNRAPPQRFRYKDGKKVIPGQEKKN' A
#
# COMPACT_ATOMS: atom_id res chain seq x y z
N MET A 1 -9.59 -1.61 -9.09
CA MET A 1 -10.88 -1.78 -9.78
C MET A 1 -12.03 -1.50 -8.84
N ILE A 2 -11.97 -2.04 -7.61
CA ILE A 2 -13.07 -2.01 -6.64
C ILE A 2 -12.49 -1.64 -5.26
N GLU A 3 -13.21 -0.83 -4.49
CA GLU A 3 -12.87 -0.53 -3.09
C GLU A 3 -13.30 -1.68 -2.16
N SER A 4 -12.59 -1.89 -1.04
CA SER A 4 -12.84 -2.96 -0.07
C SER A 4 -14.28 -3.05 0.44
N ALA A 5 -14.95 -1.91 0.66
CA ALA A 5 -16.34 -1.88 1.13
C ALA A 5 -17.31 -2.43 0.07
N ALA A 6 -17.09 -2.08 -1.20
CA ALA A 6 -17.95 -2.45 -2.32
C ALA A 6 -17.77 -3.91 -2.79
N ILE A 7 -16.81 -4.65 -2.22
CA ILE A 7 -16.58 -6.06 -2.59
C ILE A 7 -17.82 -6.91 -2.28
N ARG A 8 -18.44 -6.71 -1.11
CA ARG A 8 -19.62 -7.50 -0.69
C ARG A 8 -20.80 -7.27 -1.60
N ASP A 9 -21.16 -6.00 -1.83
CA ASP A 9 -22.29 -5.61 -2.67
C ASP A 9 -22.16 -6.17 -4.09
N MET A 10 -20.94 -6.16 -4.66
CA MET A 10 -20.72 -6.75 -5.98
C MET A 10 -20.81 -8.27 -6.00
N THR A 11 -20.35 -8.97 -4.97
CA THR A 11 -20.49 -10.43 -4.91
C THR A 11 -21.95 -10.86 -4.74
N GLU A 12 -22.77 -10.06 -4.05
CA GLU A 12 -24.20 -10.33 -3.86
C GLU A 12 -25.02 -9.99 -5.11
N ALA A 13 -24.66 -8.91 -5.81
CA ALA A 13 -25.34 -8.48 -7.04
C ALA A 13 -24.85 -9.17 -8.33
N SER A 14 -23.77 -9.95 -8.28
CA SER A 14 -23.24 -10.62 -9.47
C SER A 14 -24.11 -11.78 -9.94
N ALA A 15 -24.26 -11.93 -11.25
CA ALA A 15 -24.98 -13.04 -11.88
C ALA A 15 -24.32 -14.42 -11.65
N TYR A 16 -23.07 -14.45 -11.19
CA TYR A 16 -22.37 -15.66 -10.78
C TYR A 16 -22.48 -15.80 -9.25
N PRO A 17 -23.39 -16.66 -8.74
CA PRO A 17 -23.63 -16.76 -7.30
C PRO A 17 -22.43 -17.40 -6.58
N GLY A 18 -21.95 -16.77 -5.51
CA GLY A 18 -20.94 -17.33 -4.61
C GLY A 18 -19.51 -16.79 -4.79
N LYS A 19 -18.51 -17.58 -4.38
CA LYS A 19 -17.07 -17.21 -4.38
C LYS A 19 -16.42 -17.22 -5.78
N ASP A 20 -17.18 -17.57 -6.82
CA ASP A 20 -16.66 -17.76 -8.17
C ASP A 20 -16.47 -16.44 -8.93
N PHE A 21 -17.04 -15.33 -8.44
CA PHE A 21 -16.76 -14.00 -8.94
C PHE A 21 -15.36 -13.52 -8.47
N VAL A 22 -14.35 -13.74 -9.31
CA VAL A 22 -13.00 -13.24 -9.07
C VAL A 22 -12.87 -11.80 -9.55
N VAL A 23 -12.66 -10.88 -8.61
CA VAL A 23 -12.36 -9.48 -8.92
C VAL A 23 -10.96 -9.36 -9.55
N PRO A 24 -10.83 -8.92 -10.82
CA PRO A 24 -9.53 -8.72 -11.45
C PRO A 24 -8.76 -7.55 -10.83
N LYS A 25 -7.44 -7.68 -10.82
CA LYS A 25 -6.50 -6.65 -10.35
C LYS A 25 -6.11 -5.73 -11.50
N LEU A 26 -6.11 -4.42 -11.22
CA LEU A 26 -5.54 -3.43 -12.13
C LEU A 26 -4.05 -3.27 -11.82
N TYR A 27 -3.21 -3.55 -12.81
CA TYR A 27 -1.77 -3.35 -12.73
C TYR A 27 -1.39 -2.11 -13.53
N VAL A 28 -0.85 -1.10 -12.86
CA VAL A 28 -0.42 0.15 -13.49
C VAL A 28 0.96 0.51 -13.01
N LYS A 29 1.86 0.83 -13.95
CA LYS A 29 3.18 1.41 -13.64
C LYS A 29 3.07 2.93 -13.73
N ILE A 30 3.05 3.59 -12.58
CA ILE A 30 2.87 5.04 -12.54
C ILE A 30 4.23 5.73 -12.60
N HIS A 31 4.36 6.67 -13.53
CA HIS A 31 5.52 7.54 -13.69
C HIS A 31 5.13 8.97 -13.32
N TYR A 32 5.93 9.61 -12.47
CA TYR A 32 5.72 10.98 -12.03
C TYR A 32 6.95 11.83 -12.35
N CYS A 33 6.73 13.09 -12.71
CA CYS A 33 7.80 14.09 -12.60
C CYS A 33 8.08 14.42 -11.12
N ILE A 34 9.22 15.03 -10.84
CA ILE A 34 9.66 15.32 -9.46
C ILE A 34 8.64 16.20 -8.74
N SER A 35 8.12 17.24 -9.41
CA SER A 35 7.17 18.18 -8.83
C SER A 35 5.86 17.50 -8.40
N CYS A 36 5.28 16.65 -9.26
CA CYS A 36 4.06 15.92 -8.94
C CYS A 36 4.26 14.90 -7.81
N ALA A 37 5.41 14.22 -7.78
CA ALA A 37 5.69 13.22 -6.76
C ALA A 37 5.82 13.84 -5.35
N ILE A 38 6.36 15.06 -5.26
CA ILE A 38 6.45 15.82 -4.00
C ILE A 38 5.08 16.40 -3.63
N HIS A 39 4.37 17.00 -4.59
CA HIS A 39 3.06 17.61 -4.36
C HIS A 39 2.01 16.59 -3.89
N ALA A 40 1.96 15.41 -4.51
CA ALA A 40 1.07 14.32 -4.11
C ALA A 40 1.57 13.52 -2.89
N HIS A 41 2.66 13.97 -2.24
CA HIS A 41 3.25 13.33 -1.06
C HIS A 41 3.66 11.86 -1.24
N ILE A 42 3.96 11.45 -2.48
CA ILE A 42 4.47 10.11 -2.81
C ILE A 42 5.91 9.98 -2.32
N VAL A 43 6.72 11.02 -2.56
CA VAL A 43 8.04 11.19 -1.97
C VAL A 43 8.06 12.41 -1.06
N ARG A 44 8.91 12.40 -0.05
CA ARG A 44 9.06 13.51 0.91
C ARG A 44 10.52 13.93 1.01
N VAL A 45 10.76 15.19 1.35
CA VAL A 45 12.10 15.71 1.61
C VAL A 45 12.67 15.00 2.85
N ARG A 46 13.93 14.56 2.75
CA ARG A 46 14.69 13.92 3.84
C ARG A 46 15.88 14.81 4.23
N SER A 47 16.41 14.57 5.44
CA SER A 47 17.66 15.18 5.92
C SER A 47 18.81 14.90 4.95
N VAL A 48 19.87 15.70 5.02
CA VAL A 48 21.03 15.57 4.11
C VAL A 48 21.60 14.15 4.15
N GLU A 49 21.79 13.60 5.34
CA GLU A 49 22.25 12.22 5.55
C GLU A 49 21.22 11.19 5.03
N GLY A 50 19.93 11.38 5.35
CA GLY A 50 18.86 10.47 4.98
C GLY A 50 18.60 10.37 3.48
N ARG A 51 19.00 11.37 2.67
CA ARG A 51 18.92 11.32 1.20
C ARG A 51 19.81 10.24 0.58
N ARG A 52 20.92 9.87 1.26
CA ARG A 52 21.85 8.83 0.78
C ARG A 52 21.24 7.43 0.86
N ASN A 53 20.24 7.22 1.72
CA ASN A 53 19.57 5.93 1.83
C ASN A 53 18.66 5.67 0.60
N ARG A 54 19.00 4.63 -0.17
CA ARG A 54 18.28 4.16 -1.36
C ARG A 54 17.34 2.97 -1.11
N ALA A 55 17.27 2.47 0.13
CA ALA A 55 16.35 1.40 0.48
C ALA A 55 14.89 1.88 0.37
N PRO A 56 13.95 1.00 -0.05
CA PRO A 56 12.53 1.32 -0.06
C PRO A 56 12.00 1.54 1.37
N PRO A 57 10.90 2.29 1.54
CA PRO A 57 10.28 2.45 2.84
C PRO A 57 9.84 1.10 3.39
N GLN A 58 10.04 0.91 4.70
CA GLN A 58 9.74 -0.36 5.33
C GLN A 58 8.23 -0.58 5.43
N ARG A 59 7.77 -1.75 4.99
CA ARG A 59 6.35 -2.11 5.04
C ARG A 59 6.00 -2.55 6.46
N PHE A 60 5.08 -1.84 7.10
CA PHE A 60 4.50 -2.29 8.36
C PHE A 60 3.72 -3.58 8.13
N ARG A 61 4.10 -4.65 8.83
CA ARG A 61 3.36 -5.92 8.83
C ARG A 61 2.71 -6.07 10.19
N TYR A 62 1.46 -6.50 10.22
CA TYR A 62 0.84 -6.96 11.46
C TYR A 62 1.16 -8.44 11.63
N LYS A 63 1.70 -8.83 12.78
CA LYS A 63 1.82 -10.22 13.22
C LYS A 63 1.08 -10.33 14.57
N ASP A 64 0.24 -11.35 14.72
CA ASP A 64 -0.44 -11.69 15.98
C ASP A 64 -1.24 -10.53 16.62
N GLY A 65 -1.91 -9.72 15.80
CA GLY A 65 -2.73 -8.59 16.25
C GLY A 65 -1.94 -7.34 16.69
N LYS A 66 -0.60 -7.38 16.63
CA LYS A 66 0.27 -6.24 16.98
C LYS A 66 0.95 -5.68 15.74
N LYS A 67 0.98 -4.36 15.62
CA LYS A 67 1.70 -3.66 14.55
C LYS A 67 3.19 -3.90 14.75
N VAL A 68 3.82 -4.69 13.90
CA VAL A 68 5.28 -4.82 13.92
C VAL A 68 5.82 -3.59 13.22
N ILE A 69 6.42 -2.68 14.00
CA ILE A 69 7.20 -1.55 13.50
C ILE A 69 8.59 -2.10 13.26
N PRO A 70 8.98 -2.30 12.00
CA PRO A 70 10.30 -2.83 11.74
C PRO A 70 11.31 -1.67 11.93
N GLY A 71 12.33 -1.90 12.77
CA GLY A 71 13.33 -0.88 13.17
C GLY A 71 13.29 -0.43 14.64
N GLN A 72 12.32 -0.86 15.44
CA GLN A 72 12.40 -0.75 16.91
C GLN A 72 13.01 -2.03 17.47
N GLU A 73 14.34 -2.10 17.52
CA GLU A 73 15.01 -3.03 18.44
C GLU A 73 14.54 -2.68 19.86
N LYS A 74 13.95 -3.66 20.55
CA LYS A 74 13.77 -3.58 21.99
C LYS A 74 15.18 -3.51 22.58
N LYS A 75 15.61 -2.31 22.99
CA LYS A 75 16.76 -2.17 23.88
C LYS A 75 16.38 -2.86 25.18
N ASN A 76 17.07 -3.96 25.48
CA ASN A 76 17.08 -4.56 26.81
C ASN A 76 17.71 -3.60 27.81
#